data_AF-A0A7K3GU58-F1
#
_entry.id   AF-A0A7K3GU58-F1
#
_cell.length_a   1.000
_cell.length_b   1.000
_cell.length_c   1.000
_cell.angle_alpha   90.00
_cell.angle_beta   90.00
_cell.angle_gamma   90.00
#
_symmetry.space_group_name_H-M   'P 1'
#
loop_
_entity.id
_entity.type
_entity.pdbx_description
1 polymer ?
#
loop_
_entity_poly.entity_id
_entity_poly.type
_entity_poly.pdbx_seq_one_letter_code
_entity_poly.pdbx_strand_id
1 'polypeptide(L)' 'HRVVAGTPEQVADQIQEWFEQGAADGFNVMPPWLPGGFDLFADQVVPLLRARGLFRTAYEAATLRGHYGLPRPAAAALR' A
#
# COMPACT_ATOMS: atom_id res chain seq x y z
N HIS A 1 -4.81 -10.25 10.43
CA HIS A 1 -5.02 -10.90 9.11
C HIS A 1 -6.52 -10.90 8.81
N ARG A 2 -6.95 -10.36 7.67
CA ARG A 2 -8.36 -10.33 7.21
C ARG A 2 -8.42 -10.73 5.75
N VAL A 3 -9.39 -11.56 5.40
CA VAL A 3 -9.71 -11.87 4.00
C VAL A 3 -10.86 -10.97 3.58
N VAL A 4 -10.69 -10.33 2.42
CA VAL A 4 -11.73 -9.50 1.79
C VAL A 4 -12.00 -10.12 0.43
N ALA A 5 -13.25 -10.49 0.18
CA ALA A 5 -13.70 -11.04 -1.09
C ALA A 5 -14.88 -10.21 -1.59
N GLY A 6 -14.73 -9.63 -2.78
CA GLY A 6 -15.68 -8.67 -3.32
C GLY A 6 -15.15 -8.01 -4.60
N THR A 7 -15.85 -6.98 -5.06
CA THR A 7 -15.42 -6.16 -6.20
C THR A 7 -14.18 -5.32 -5.85
N PRO A 8 -13.45 -4.77 -6.84
CA PRO A 8 -12.33 -3.87 -6.59
C PRO A 8 -12.71 -2.67 -5.72
N GLU A 9 -13.91 -2.11 -5.90
CA GLU A 9 -14.44 -1.02 -5.07
C GLU A 9 -14.62 -1.45 -3.62
N GLN A 10 -15.20 -2.62 -3.36
CA GLN A 10 -15.36 -3.13 -2.00
C GLN A 10 -14.02 -3.39 -1.30
N VAL A 11 -13.02 -3.86 -2.05
CA VAL A 11 -11.65 -4.01 -1.53
C VAL A 11 -11.02 -2.64 -1.22
N ALA A 12 -11.17 -1.67 -2.11
CA ALA A 12 -10.68 -0.31 -1.90
C ALA A 12 -11.38 0.39 -0.72
N ASP A 13 -12.69 0.20 -0.56
CA ASP A 13 -13.49 0.70 0.56
C ASP A 13 -12.98 0.15 1.89
N GLN A 14 -12.64 -1.14 1.94
CA GLN A 14 -12.09 -1.73 3.15
C GLN A 14 -10.72 -1.15 3.53
N ILE A 15 -9.85 -0.93 2.53
CA ILE A 15 -8.53 -0.32 2.74
C ILE A 15 -8.69 1.12 3.24
N GLN A 16 -9.58 1.89 2.62
CA GLN A 16 -9.88 3.27 3.01
C GLN A 16 -10.40 3.33 4.45
N GLU A 17 -11.39 2.50 4.79
CA GLU A 17 -11.97 2.46 6.14
C GLU A 17 -10.88 2.25 7.20
N TRP A 18 -10.00 1.28 7.00
CA TRP A 18 -8.93 0.98 7.95
C TRP A 18 -7.90 2.11 8.06
N PHE A 19 -7.57 2.75 6.94
CA PHE A 19 -6.65 3.88 6.96
C PHE A 19 -7.25 5.09 7.69
N GLU A 20 -8.48 5.48 7.34
CA GLU A 20 -9.16 6.65 7.91
C GLU A 20 -9.50 6.48 9.39
N GLN A 21 -9.75 5.25 9.83
CA GLN A 21 -9.96 4.92 11.25
C GLN A 21 -8.65 4.75 12.04
N GLY A 22 -7.48 4.94 11.41
CA GLY A 22 -6.18 4.81 12.06
C GLY A 22 -5.79 3.38 12.44
N ALA A 23 -6.37 2.37 11.79
CA ALA A 23 -6.07 0.98 12.04
C ALA A 23 -4.74 0.53 11.42
N ALA A 24 -4.28 1.19 10.34
CA ALA A 24 -3.00 0.91 9.70
C ALA A 24 -2.48 2.08 8.84
N ASP A 25 -1.15 2.23 8.79
CA ASP A 25 -0.45 3.14 7.85
C ASP A 25 -0.18 2.50 6.47
N GLY A 26 -0.38 1.18 6.36
CA GLY A 26 -0.08 0.42 5.16
C GLY A 26 -0.46 -1.07 5.30
N PHE A 27 -0.45 -1.78 4.18
CA PHE A 27 -1.01 -3.14 4.10
C PHE A 27 -0.02 -4.10 3.45
N ASN A 28 0.05 -5.31 3.99
CA ASN A 28 0.68 -6.44 3.31
C ASN A 28 -0.40 -7.16 2.50
N VAL A 29 -0.30 -7.10 1.16
CA VAL A 29 -1.27 -7.71 0.25
C VAL A 29 -0.81 -9.14 -0.07
N MET A 30 -1.65 -10.12 0.25
CA MET A 30 -1.36 -11.55 0.04
C MET A 30 -2.48 -12.18 -0.81
N PRO A 31 -2.38 -12.15 -2.15
CA PRO A 31 -3.36 -12.77 -3.03
C PRO A 31 -3.37 -14.30 -2.88
N PRO A 32 -4.50 -14.98 -3.12
CA PRO A 32 -4.59 -16.43 -2.95
C PRO A 32 -3.92 -17.25 -4.06
N TRP A 33 -3.53 -16.62 -5.19
CA TRP A 33 -2.75 -17.25 -6.26
C TRP A 33 -1.80 -16.24 -6.90
N LEU A 34 -0.75 -16.76 -7.54
CA LEU A 34 0.32 -15.96 -8.14
C LEU A 34 0.61 -16.39 -9.59
N PRO A 35 1.08 -15.46 -10.46
CA PRO A 35 1.23 -14.02 -10.21
C PRO A 35 -0.07 -13.22 -10.35
N GLY A 36 -1.08 -13.75 -11.05
CA GLY A 36 -2.25 -12.99 -11.51
C GLY A 36 -3.10 -12.32 -10.42
N GLY A 37 -3.02 -12.77 -9.17
CA GLY A 37 -3.69 -12.08 -8.06
C GLY A 37 -3.09 -10.70 -7.77
N PHE A 38 -1.78 -10.53 -7.95
CA PHE A 38 -1.14 -9.21 -7.84
C PHE A 38 -1.47 -8.32 -9.03
N ASP A 39 -1.48 -8.86 -10.25
CA ASP A 39 -1.85 -8.12 -11.45
C ASP A 39 -3.26 -7.56 -11.33
N LEU A 40 -4.23 -8.40 -10.92
CA LEU A 40 -5.61 -7.98 -10.69
C LEU A 40 -5.72 -6.85 -9.66
N PHE A 41 -4.99 -6.94 -8.55
CA PHE A 41 -5.00 -5.88 -7.52
C PHE A 41 -4.37 -4.59 -8.03
N ALA A 42 -3.23 -4.68 -8.71
CA ALA A 42 -2.53 -3.53 -9.28
C ALA A 42 -3.35 -2.83 -10.37
N ASP A 43 -4.07 -3.60 -11.19
CA ASP A 43 -4.85 -3.06 -12.31
C ASP A 43 -6.21 -2.54 -11.90
N GLN A 44 -6.86 -3.12 -10.87
CA GLN A 44 -8.24 -2.78 -10.53
C GLN A 44 -8.39 -2.02 -9.21
N VAL A 45 -7.56 -2.29 -8.20
CA VAL A 45 -7.70 -1.65 -6.87
C VAL A 45 -6.82 -0.41 -6.74
N VAL A 46 -5.56 -0.50 -7.17
CA VAL A 46 -4.61 0.64 -7.04
C VAL A 46 -5.11 1.92 -7.73
N PRO A 47 -5.74 1.88 -8.93
CA PRO A 47 -6.28 3.10 -9.55
C PRO A 47 -7.39 3.76 -8.71
N LEU A 48 -8.24 2.97 -8.05
CA LEU A 48 -9.28 3.47 -7.16
C LEU A 48 -8.67 4.18 -5.94
N LEU A 49 -7.64 3.56 -5.32
CA LEU A 49 -6.93 4.17 -4.19
C LEU A 49 -6.24 5.49 -4.59
N ARG A 50 -5.66 5.56 -5.80
CA ARG A 50 -5.09 6.80 -6.35
C ARG A 50 -6.15 7.87 -6.59
N ALA A 51 -7.28 7.50 -7.19
CA ALA A 51 -8.39 8.44 -7.43
C ALA A 51 -8.95 9.04 -6.13
N ARG A 52 -8.86 8.28 -5.03
CA ARG A 52 -9.26 8.70 -3.68
C ARG A 52 -8.17 9.45 -2.91
N GLY A 53 -6.96 9.62 -3.47
CA GLY A 53 -5.83 10.25 -2.78
C GLY A 53 -5.18 9.41 -1.69
N LEU A 54 -5.48 8.10 -1.62
CA LEU A 54 -4.99 7.17 -0.61
C LEU A 54 -3.70 6.45 -1.02
N PHE A 55 -3.27 6.60 -2.28
CA PHE A 55 -2.05 5.99 -2.78
C PHE A 55 -1.32 6.90 -3.75
N ARG A 56 0.02 6.83 -3.71
CA ARG A 56 0.89 7.63 -4.58
C ARG A 56 0.62 7.39 -6.07
N THR A 57 0.69 8.45 -6.86
CA THR A 57 0.58 8.40 -8.33
C THR A 57 1.93 8.22 -9.02
N ALA A 58 3.02 8.65 -8.39
CA ALA A 58 4.39 8.48 -8.86
C ALA A 58 5.33 8.15 -7.69
N TYR A 59 6.55 7.72 -8.00
CA TYR A 59 7.63 7.60 -7.04
C TYR A 59 8.45 8.89 -7.01
N GLU A 60 8.63 9.47 -5.83
CA GLU A 60 9.35 10.75 -5.66
C GLU A 60 10.73 10.57 -5.00
N ALA A 61 11.07 9.35 -4.61
CA ALA A 61 12.35 9.02 -3.99
C ALA A 61 13.01 7.84 -4.71
N ALA A 62 14.32 7.67 -4.50
CA ALA A 62 15.09 6.56 -5.07
C ALA A 62 15.43 5.47 -4.02
N THR A 63 14.89 5.57 -2.81
CA THR A 63 15.19 4.63 -1.73
C THR A 63 13.91 4.20 -1.02
N LEU A 64 13.92 2.98 -0.46
CA LEU A 64 12.81 2.46 0.33
C LEU A 64 12.45 3.40 1.49
N ARG A 65 13.45 3.94 2.20
CA ARG A 65 13.22 4.91 3.28
C ARG A 65 12.51 6.17 2.75
N GLY A 66 12.95 6.69 1.61
CA GLY A 66 12.29 7.83 0.97
C GLY A 66 10.84 7.54 0.60
N HIS A 67 10.52 6.33 0.11
CA HIS A 67 9.13 5.93 -0.17
C HIS A 67 8.24 5.87 1.07
N TYR A 68 8.83 5.65 2.26
CA TYR A 68 8.13 5.63 3.54
C TYR A 68 8.20 6.97 4.30
N GLY A 69 8.80 8.03 3.73
CA GLY A 69 9.01 9.30 4.44
C GLY A 69 9.97 9.19 5.63
N LEU A 70 10.83 8.16 5.66
CA LEU A 70 11.73 7.89 6.78
C LEU A 70 13.09 8.59 6.56
N PRO A 71 13.66 9.22 7.61
CA PRO A 71 14.99 9.81 7.53
C PRO A 71 16.06 8.73 7.35
N ARG A 72 17.18 9.11 6.72
CA ARG A 72 18.38 8.28 6.69
C ARG A 72 19.02 8.33 8.09
N PRO A 73 19.27 7.18 8.75
CA PRO A 73 19.97 7.19 10.03
C PRO A 73 21.38 7.74 9.86
N ALA A 74 21.88 8.46 10.87
CA ALA A 74 23.28 8.85 10.93
C ALA A 74 24.16 7.60 10.85
N ALA A 75 25.31 7.72 10.20
CA ALA A 75 26.29 6.64 10.23
C ALA A 75 26.62 6.36 11.71
N ALA A 76 26.52 5.11 12.13
CA ALA A 76 27.05 4.72 13.42
C ALA A 76 28.55 5.06 13.41
N ALA A 77 29.00 5.89 14.36
CA ALA A 77 30.42 6.02 14.60
C ALA A 77 30.92 4.61 14.93
N LEU A 78 31.73 4.02 14.04
CA LEU A 78 32.44 2.79 14.33
C LEU A 78 33.22 3.05 15.62
N ARG A 79 32.83 2.35 16.68
CA ARG A 79 33.58 2.25 17.93
C ARG A 79 34.50 1.04 17.84
#